data_AF-A0A954V8C8-F1
#
_entry.id   AF-A0A954V8C8-F1
#
_cell.length_a   1.000
_cell.length_b   1.000
_cell.length_c   1.000
_cell.angle_alpha   90.00
_cell.angle_beta   90.00
_cell.angle_gamma   90.00
#
_symmetry.space_group_name_H-M   'P 1'
#
loop_
_entity.id
_entity.type
_entity.pdbx_description
1 polymer ?
#
loop_
_entity_poly.entity_id
_entity_poly.type
_entity_poly.pdbx_seq_one_letter_code
_entity_poly.pdbx_strand_id
1 'polypeptide(L)'
;MTGLTKALLGSFASLSAITLPAVAQLPTEFTIPIRPDYELVLFPGTPFNMGTENLVVPFSPLGEMGFSMAGNAINDPLATSADFTNISDEFAGNFSGTPYDLRIIQFLGGGLSNIVRNGSADIQSADVSFTAIFEQKLGPGSPEEVRVFGGEMTFIGTVDAFPFDEGTAFGSPSFVDLFLDTGNNTSVQIGGVQNRFLTVVPEPGSVALALFAIVGLSVVRR
;
A
#
# COMPACT_ATOMS: atom_id res chain seq x y z
N MET A 1 80.74 31.33 21.94
CA MET A 1 79.82 30.85 22.99
C MET A 1 78.41 30.88 22.44
N THR A 2 77.78 29.71 22.48
CA THR A 2 76.48 29.29 21.94
C THR A 2 75.29 29.85 22.72
N GLY A 3 74.17 30.14 22.04
CA GLY A 3 72.88 30.44 22.70
C GLY A 3 71.78 30.81 21.69
N LEU A 4 71.23 29.84 20.97
CA LEU A 4 69.92 29.20 21.19
C LEU A 4 68.70 30.03 20.72
N THR A 5 68.37 29.83 19.44
CA THR A 5 67.07 30.09 18.81
C THR A 5 66.00 29.20 19.46
N LYS A 6 64.94 29.78 20.04
CA LYS A 6 63.71 29.04 20.38
C LYS A 6 62.58 29.52 19.48
N ALA A 7 62.36 28.80 18.40
CA ALA A 7 61.16 28.88 17.59
C ALA A 7 59.99 28.28 18.40
N LEU A 8 59.00 29.12 18.70
CA LEU A 8 57.74 28.70 19.30
C LEU A 8 56.89 28.10 18.16
N LEU A 9 56.99 26.78 17.93
CA LEU A 9 56.04 26.07 17.08
C LEU A 9 54.70 26.01 17.83
N GLY A 10 53.78 26.90 17.46
CA GLY A 10 52.39 26.80 17.85
C GLY A 10 51.76 25.56 17.22
N SER A 11 51.37 24.61 18.07
CA SER A 11 50.54 23.46 17.70
C SER A 11 49.19 23.96 17.19
N PHE A 12 48.94 23.83 15.89
CA PHE A 12 47.59 23.90 15.35
C PHE A 12 46.83 22.68 15.86
N ALA A 13 46.04 22.86 16.92
CA ALA A 13 45.02 21.89 17.29
C ALA A 13 44.01 21.84 16.15
N SER A 14 44.05 20.76 15.37
CA SER A 14 43.01 20.44 14.39
C SER A 14 41.68 20.34 15.13
N LEU A 15 40.77 21.30 14.90
CA LEU A 15 39.36 21.12 15.26
C LEU A 15 38.85 19.92 14.45
N SER A 16 38.72 18.78 15.13
CA SER A 16 37.92 17.68 14.63
C SER A 16 36.50 18.21 14.44
N ALA A 17 36.08 18.40 13.19
CA ALA A 17 34.69 18.70 12.90
C ALA A 17 33.84 17.56 13.46
N ILE A 18 33.01 17.87 14.46
CA ILE A 18 31.97 16.97 14.92
C ILE A 18 30.99 16.87 13.75
N THR A 19 31.12 15.83 12.93
CA THR A 19 30.06 15.45 12.00
C THR A 19 28.90 14.99 12.88
N LEU A 20 27.89 15.86 13.02
CA LEU A 20 26.60 15.45 13.56
C LEU A 20 26.12 14.25 12.74
N PRO A 21 25.57 13.21 13.38
CA PRO A 21 24.97 12.11 12.63
C PRO A 21 23.94 12.71 11.68
N ALA A 22 24.07 12.41 10.39
CA ALA A 22 23.04 12.76 9.43
C ALA A 22 21.76 12.04 9.87
N VAL A 23 20.70 12.82 10.16
CA VAL A 23 19.37 12.25 10.37
C VAL A 23 19.00 11.58 9.06
N ALA A 24 18.81 10.26 9.08
CA ALA A 24 18.36 9.53 7.91
C ALA A 24 17.00 10.12 7.50
N GLN A 25 16.92 10.70 6.30
CA GLN A 25 15.66 11.19 5.79
C GLN A 25 14.82 9.99 5.35
N LEU A 26 13.59 9.94 5.85
CA LEU A 26 12.63 8.94 5.41
C LEU A 26 12.24 9.23 3.96
N PRO A 27 11.99 8.19 3.15
CA PRO A 27 11.56 8.38 1.78
C PRO A 27 10.23 9.15 1.75
N THR A 28 10.14 10.20 0.94
CA THR A 28 8.88 10.94 0.72
C THR A 28 7.98 10.24 -0.28
N GLU A 29 8.52 9.28 -1.03
CA GLU A 29 7.81 8.43 -1.98
C GLU A 29 8.33 6.99 -1.85
N PHE A 30 7.43 6.02 -1.91
CA PHE A 30 7.77 4.60 -1.85
C PHE A 30 6.71 3.75 -2.57
N THR A 31 7.06 2.52 -2.90
CA THR A 31 6.15 1.55 -3.50
C THR A 31 6.22 0.26 -2.72
N ILE A 32 5.06 -0.35 -2.50
CA ILE A 32 4.96 -1.66 -1.86
C ILE A 32 4.02 -2.57 -2.67
N PRO A 33 4.39 -3.84 -2.87
CA PRO A 33 3.47 -4.82 -3.42
C PRO A 33 2.40 -5.15 -2.37
N ILE A 34 1.14 -4.95 -2.75
CA ILE A 34 -0.02 -5.23 -1.91
C ILE A 34 -0.90 -6.27 -2.62
N ARG A 35 -1.36 -7.23 -1.84
CA ARG A 35 -2.38 -8.19 -2.24
C ARG A 35 -3.70 -7.80 -1.55
N PRO A 36 -4.66 -7.22 -2.27
CA PRO A 36 -6.05 -7.21 -1.79
C PRO A 36 -6.58 -8.64 -1.68
N ASP A 37 -7.26 -8.92 -0.57
CA ASP A 37 -7.96 -10.17 -0.32
C ASP A 37 -9.37 -9.82 0.16
N TYR A 38 -10.38 -10.16 -0.64
CA TYR A 38 -11.79 -9.96 -0.29
C TYR A 38 -12.70 -10.91 -1.07
N GLU A 39 -13.93 -11.03 -0.58
CA GLU A 39 -14.97 -11.83 -1.20
C GLU A 39 -16.09 -10.91 -1.70
N LEU A 40 -16.46 -11.08 -2.97
CA LEU A 40 -17.70 -10.52 -3.50
C LEU A 40 -18.85 -11.47 -3.19
N VAL A 41 -19.92 -10.93 -2.63
CA VAL A 41 -21.18 -11.64 -2.41
C VAL A 41 -22.18 -11.10 -3.41
N LEU A 42 -22.53 -11.88 -4.43
CA LEU A 42 -23.52 -11.52 -5.44
C LEU A 42 -24.88 -12.08 -5.05
N PHE A 43 -25.89 -11.22 -4.97
CA PHE A 43 -27.22 -11.62 -4.53
C PHE A 43 -28.01 -12.37 -5.61
N PRO A 44 -28.85 -13.35 -5.23
CA PRO A 44 -29.65 -14.11 -6.17
C PRO A 44 -30.68 -13.25 -6.91
N GLY A 45 -31.06 -13.68 -8.11
CA GLY A 45 -31.99 -12.95 -8.97
C GLY A 45 -31.43 -11.67 -9.59
N THR A 46 -30.12 -11.42 -9.46
CA THR A 46 -29.45 -10.28 -10.08
C THR A 46 -28.86 -10.67 -11.44
N PRO A 47 -28.56 -9.70 -12.33
CA PRO A 47 -27.93 -9.99 -13.62
C PRO A 47 -26.60 -10.75 -13.50
N PHE A 48 -25.92 -10.66 -12.36
CA PHE A 48 -24.64 -11.33 -12.08
C PHE A 48 -24.79 -12.66 -11.32
N ASN A 49 -26.00 -12.96 -10.82
CA ASN A 49 -26.32 -14.21 -10.15
C ASN A 49 -27.81 -14.54 -10.34
N MET A 50 -28.11 -15.26 -11.43
CA MET A 50 -29.45 -15.72 -11.77
C MET A 50 -29.91 -16.94 -10.94
N GLY A 51 -29.08 -17.42 -10.01
CA GLY A 51 -29.40 -18.51 -9.10
C GLY A 51 -30.35 -18.09 -7.98
N THR A 52 -30.63 -19.02 -7.07
CA THR A 52 -31.52 -18.82 -5.91
C THR A 52 -30.77 -18.53 -4.61
N GLU A 53 -29.45 -18.68 -4.61
CA GLU A 53 -28.59 -18.49 -3.44
C GLU A 53 -27.51 -17.44 -3.73
N ASN A 54 -26.90 -16.89 -2.69
CA ASN A 54 -25.76 -15.97 -2.83
C ASN A 54 -24.58 -16.68 -3.50
N LEU A 55 -23.97 -16.03 -4.48
CA LEU A 55 -22.72 -16.47 -5.09
C LEU A 55 -21.56 -15.73 -4.43
N VAL A 56 -20.67 -16.46 -3.76
CA VAL A 56 -19.46 -15.91 -3.16
C VAL A 56 -18.29 -16.11 -4.12
N VAL A 57 -17.62 -15.02 -4.48
CA VAL A 57 -16.50 -15.04 -5.42
C VAL A 57 -15.27 -14.43 -4.75
N PRO A 58 -14.21 -15.22 -4.51
CA PRO A 58 -12.97 -14.69 -3.93
C PRO A 58 -12.23 -13.83 -4.94
N PHE A 59 -11.53 -12.81 -4.45
CA PHE A 59 -10.68 -11.92 -5.23
C PHE A 59 -9.34 -11.71 -4.53
N SER A 60 -8.26 -12.09 -5.21
CA SER A 60 -6.91 -12.00 -4.66
C SER A 60 -5.83 -11.65 -5.70
N PRO A 61 -5.94 -10.58 -6.49
CA PRO A 61 -4.86 -10.16 -7.37
C PRO A 61 -3.69 -9.59 -6.57
N LEU A 62 -2.52 -9.56 -7.23
CA LEU A 62 -1.36 -8.86 -6.74
C LEU A 62 -1.20 -7.56 -7.55
N GLY A 63 -0.92 -6.46 -6.87
CA GLY A 63 -0.50 -5.22 -7.51
C GLY A 63 0.50 -4.47 -6.66
N GLU A 64 0.96 -3.33 -7.17
CA GLU A 64 1.88 -2.44 -6.48
C GLU A 64 1.15 -1.14 -6.15
N MET A 65 1.31 -0.69 -4.91
CA MET A 65 0.82 0.62 -4.47
C MET A 65 1.99 1.57 -4.32
N GLY A 66 2.03 2.59 -5.16
CA GLY A 66 2.87 3.76 -4.98
C GLY A 66 2.22 4.73 -4.00
N PHE A 67 3.02 5.31 -3.12
CA PHE A 67 2.60 6.32 -2.16
C PHE A 67 3.53 7.52 -2.25
N SER A 68 2.95 8.71 -2.44
CA SER A 68 3.65 9.98 -2.17
C SER A 68 3.10 10.59 -0.88
N MET A 69 3.99 11.17 -0.08
CA MET A 69 3.63 11.97 1.10
C MET A 69 4.03 13.42 0.86
N ALA A 70 3.28 14.35 1.45
CA ALA A 70 3.68 15.74 1.46
C ALA A 70 5.03 15.88 2.19
N GLY A 71 6.09 16.17 1.43
CA GLY A 71 7.50 15.91 1.79
C GLY A 71 8.07 16.54 3.08
N ASN A 72 7.30 17.36 3.78
CA ASN A 72 7.68 17.93 5.07
C ASN A 72 7.11 17.15 6.27
N ALA A 73 5.97 16.47 6.13
CA ALA A 73 5.30 15.84 7.28
C ALA A 73 6.07 14.62 7.80
N ILE A 74 6.62 13.79 6.91
CA ILE A 74 7.32 12.57 7.33
C ILE A 74 8.71 12.83 7.91
N ASN A 75 9.33 13.96 7.53
CA ASN A 75 10.67 14.35 7.95
C ASN A 75 10.67 15.37 9.10
N ASP A 76 9.50 15.90 9.48
CA ASP A 76 9.34 16.71 10.69
C ASP A 76 9.33 15.79 11.93
N PRO A 77 10.30 15.91 12.85
CA PRO A 77 10.34 15.10 14.06
C PRO A 77 9.17 15.36 15.02
N LEU A 78 8.43 16.46 14.83
CA LEU A 78 7.26 16.82 15.64
C LEU A 78 5.93 16.40 15.01
N ALA A 79 5.93 15.97 13.75
CA ALA A 79 4.70 15.57 13.08
C ALA A 79 4.16 14.25 13.67
N THR A 80 2.87 14.26 14.02
CA THR A 80 2.12 13.10 14.49
C THR A 80 1.21 12.49 13.42
N SER A 81 1.16 13.10 12.24
CA SER A 81 0.36 12.67 11.09
C SER A 81 1.01 13.07 9.77
N ALA A 82 0.70 12.33 8.70
CA ALA A 82 1.14 12.64 7.34
C ALA A 82 0.13 12.11 6.31
N ASP A 83 -0.33 12.94 5.39
CA ASP A 83 -1.29 12.53 4.36
C ASP A 83 -0.57 11.86 3.17
N PHE A 84 -1.24 10.86 2.58
CA PHE A 84 -0.89 10.34 1.27
C PHE A 84 -1.53 11.19 0.18
N THR A 85 -0.73 11.69 -0.76
CA THR A 85 -1.18 12.63 -1.80
C THR A 85 -1.30 11.99 -3.18
N ASN A 86 -0.58 10.91 -3.46
CA ASN A 86 -0.68 10.15 -4.71
C ASN A 86 -0.60 8.65 -4.39
N ILE A 87 -1.75 8.01 -4.19
CA ILE A 87 -1.83 6.56 -4.09
C ILE A 87 -2.07 6.05 -5.52
N SER A 88 -1.22 5.15 -6.04
CA SER A 88 -1.43 4.62 -7.40
C SER A 88 -2.79 3.94 -7.54
N ASP A 89 -3.50 4.26 -8.61
CA ASP A 89 -4.96 4.25 -8.62
C ASP A 89 -5.65 2.92 -8.98
N GLU A 90 -4.94 1.83 -9.32
CA GLU A 90 -5.62 0.73 -10.00
C GLU A 90 -5.06 -0.69 -9.75
N PHE A 91 -5.90 -1.57 -9.15
CA PHE A 91 -5.71 -3.04 -9.12
C PHE A 91 -6.60 -3.78 -10.12
N ALA A 92 -6.04 -4.24 -11.24
CA ALA A 92 -6.74 -5.14 -12.15
C ALA A 92 -6.74 -6.57 -11.58
N GLY A 93 -7.92 -7.10 -11.28
CA GLY A 93 -8.10 -8.54 -11.09
C GLY A 93 -8.98 -9.12 -12.19
N ASN A 94 -8.86 -10.42 -12.42
CA ASN A 94 -9.75 -11.15 -13.32
C ASN A 94 -10.57 -12.12 -12.48
N PHE A 95 -11.89 -12.10 -12.63
CA PHE A 95 -12.78 -13.04 -11.97
C PHE A 95 -12.95 -14.26 -12.86
N SER A 96 -12.33 -15.38 -12.47
CA SER A 96 -12.59 -16.65 -13.14
C SER A 96 -14.03 -17.08 -12.89
N GLY A 97 -14.83 -17.28 -13.95
CA GLY A 97 -16.16 -17.89 -13.85
C GLY A 97 -17.36 -16.97 -14.12
N THR A 98 -17.14 -15.70 -14.46
CA THR A 98 -18.21 -14.81 -14.96
C THR A 98 -17.86 -14.34 -16.38
N PRO A 99 -18.86 -13.97 -17.22
CA PRO A 99 -18.59 -13.39 -18.54
C PRO A 99 -18.12 -11.92 -18.46
N TYR A 100 -17.78 -11.42 -17.27
CA TYR A 100 -17.51 -10.01 -17.00
C TYR A 100 -16.12 -9.83 -16.36
N ASP A 101 -15.27 -9.01 -16.98
CA ASP A 101 -13.98 -8.60 -16.40
C ASP A 101 -14.22 -7.53 -15.33
N LEU A 102 -14.34 -7.89 -14.03
CA LEU A 102 -14.38 -6.87 -12.96
C LEU A 102 -13.01 -6.29 -12.68
N ARG A 103 -12.90 -4.99 -12.94
CA ARG A 103 -11.71 -4.18 -12.84
C ARG A 103 -11.95 -3.06 -11.85
N ILE A 104 -11.28 -3.18 -10.70
CA ILE A 104 -10.60 -2.14 -9.92
C ILE A 104 -11.34 -1.39 -8.78
N ILE A 105 -10.59 -1.28 -7.68
CA ILE A 105 -10.76 -0.34 -6.58
C ILE A 105 -9.91 0.90 -6.88
N GLN A 106 -10.51 2.10 -6.94
CA GLN A 106 -9.76 3.36 -6.98
C GLN A 106 -9.45 3.82 -5.56
N PHE A 107 -8.20 4.21 -5.28
CA PHE A 107 -7.84 4.79 -3.99
C PHE A 107 -8.06 6.31 -4.00
N LEU A 108 -8.82 6.81 -3.05
CA LEU A 108 -9.18 8.23 -2.96
C LEU A 108 -8.23 9.02 -2.05
N GLY A 109 -7.51 8.33 -1.18
CA GLY A 109 -6.57 8.95 -0.26
C GLY A 109 -6.27 8.07 0.95
N GLY A 110 -5.59 8.66 1.91
CA GLY A 110 -5.19 7.99 3.13
C GLY A 110 -4.11 8.79 3.86
N GLY A 111 -3.56 8.19 4.91
CA GLY A 111 -2.45 8.78 5.62
C GLY A 111 -2.03 8.00 6.85
N LEU A 112 -0.99 8.52 7.48
CA LEU A 112 -0.48 8.14 8.78
C LEU A 112 -1.07 9.04 9.85
N SER A 113 -1.40 8.46 11.00
CA SER A 113 -1.77 9.13 12.22
C SER A 113 -1.08 8.46 13.41
N ASN A 114 -1.07 9.12 14.57
CA ASN A 114 -0.45 8.61 15.79
C ASN A 114 1.00 8.14 15.58
N ILE A 115 1.78 8.91 14.79
CA ILE A 115 3.18 8.58 14.50
C ILE A 115 3.99 8.62 15.81
N VAL A 116 4.57 7.49 16.17
CA VAL A 116 5.54 7.32 17.27
C VAL A 116 6.91 7.17 16.66
N ARG A 117 7.88 7.93 17.18
CA ARG A 117 9.27 7.90 16.70
C ARG A 117 10.22 7.33 17.75
N ASN A 118 11.27 6.66 17.28
CA ASN A 118 12.36 6.21 18.13
C ASN A 118 13.30 7.38 18.51
N GLY A 119 14.32 7.11 19.33
CA GLY A 119 15.32 8.12 19.72
C GLY A 119 16.19 8.68 18.58
N SER A 120 16.10 8.09 17.39
CA SER A 120 16.76 8.51 16.15
C SER A 120 15.82 9.26 15.20
N ALA A 121 14.57 9.54 15.62
CA ALA A 121 13.49 10.14 14.84
C ALA A 121 12.90 9.27 13.70
N ASP A 122 13.27 8.00 13.60
CA ASP A 122 12.61 7.07 12.67
C ASP A 122 11.22 6.70 13.19
N ILE A 123 10.30 6.35 12.29
CA ILE A 123 8.96 5.88 12.67
C ILE A 123 9.08 4.49 13.29
N GLN A 124 8.72 4.41 14.57
CA GLN A 124 8.62 3.16 15.32
C GLN A 124 7.21 2.56 15.22
N SER A 125 6.18 3.40 15.17
CA SER A 125 4.83 2.93 14.85
C SER A 125 3.96 4.04 14.30
N ALA A 126 2.93 3.69 13.53
CA ALA A 126 1.89 4.62 13.10
C ALA A 126 0.59 3.87 12.81
N ASP A 127 -0.53 4.56 12.98
CA ASP A 127 -1.81 4.09 12.45
C ASP A 127 -1.94 4.53 11.00
N VAL A 128 -2.30 3.60 10.14
CA VAL A 128 -2.44 3.82 8.70
C VAL A 128 -3.90 3.70 8.33
N SER A 129 -4.36 4.61 7.47
CA SER A 129 -5.67 4.53 6.85
C SER A 129 -5.58 4.75 5.35
N PHE A 130 -6.39 4.02 4.60
CA PHE A 130 -6.58 4.20 3.16
C PHE A 130 -8.06 4.15 2.85
N THR A 131 -8.55 5.09 2.04
CA THR A 131 -9.92 5.07 1.53
C THR A 131 -9.92 4.71 0.07
N ALA A 132 -10.81 3.80 -0.30
CA ALA A 132 -10.92 3.31 -1.66
C ALA A 132 -12.39 3.11 -2.07
N ILE A 133 -12.70 3.17 -3.35
CA ILE A 133 -14.03 2.91 -3.91
C ILE A 133 -13.95 1.79 -4.92
N PHE A 134 -14.99 0.96 -4.98
CA PHE A 134 -15.14 -0.01 -6.06
C PHE A 134 -15.77 0.66 -7.27
N GLU A 135 -15.15 0.56 -8.44
CA GLU A 135 -15.76 0.97 -9.71
C GLU A 135 -15.36 -0.01 -10.81
N GLN A 136 -16.30 -0.52 -11.60
CA GLN A 136 -16.04 -1.28 -12.81
C GLN A 136 -16.86 -0.74 -13.98
N LYS A 137 -16.25 -0.68 -15.16
CA LYS A 137 -16.94 -0.56 -16.44
C LYS A 137 -17.10 -1.92 -17.11
N LEU A 138 -18.32 -2.30 -17.48
CA LEU A 138 -18.58 -3.58 -18.15
C LEU A 138 -18.31 -3.48 -19.66
N GLY A 139 -17.30 -4.24 -20.13
CA GLY A 139 -17.10 -4.59 -21.54
C GLY A 139 -16.09 -3.72 -22.33
N PRO A 140 -15.42 -4.29 -23.36
CA PRO A 140 -14.55 -3.54 -24.25
C PRO A 140 -15.39 -2.76 -25.29
N GLY A 141 -15.35 -1.43 -25.22
CA GLY A 141 -15.87 -0.56 -26.29
C GLY A 141 -17.36 -0.22 -26.24
N SER A 142 -18.05 -0.42 -25.11
CA SER A 142 -19.41 0.08 -24.93
C SER A 142 -19.41 1.59 -24.63
N PRO A 143 -20.06 2.44 -25.43
CA PRO A 143 -20.41 3.81 -25.06
C PRO A 143 -21.63 3.90 -24.13
N GLU A 144 -22.28 2.78 -23.81
CA GLU A 144 -23.36 2.71 -22.82
C GLU A 144 -22.81 2.18 -21.47
N GLU A 145 -22.85 3.08 -20.50
CA GLU A 145 -22.13 3.10 -19.23
C GLU A 145 -22.73 2.15 -18.18
N VAL A 146 -22.71 0.85 -18.42
CA VAL A 146 -23.05 -0.07 -17.32
C VAL A 146 -21.87 -0.11 -16.34
N ARG A 147 -22.03 0.62 -15.24
CA ARG A 147 -21.02 0.81 -14.20
C ARG A 147 -21.42 0.03 -12.96
N VAL A 148 -20.54 -0.83 -12.46
CA VAL A 148 -20.67 -1.32 -11.08
C VAL A 148 -19.95 -0.34 -10.18
N PHE A 149 -20.58 0.10 -9.11
CA PHE A 149 -19.94 0.97 -8.13
C PHE A 149 -20.29 0.54 -6.71
N GLY A 150 -19.37 0.78 -5.79
CA GLY A 150 -19.57 0.58 -4.35
C GLY A 150 -19.36 1.87 -3.58
N GLY A 151 -19.78 1.86 -2.32
CA GLY A 151 -19.44 2.91 -1.37
C GLY A 151 -17.94 2.95 -1.03
N GLU A 152 -17.56 3.96 -0.25
CA GLU A 152 -16.20 4.08 0.28
C GLU A 152 -15.86 2.93 1.25
N MET A 153 -14.63 2.46 1.14
CA MET A 153 -14.04 1.45 1.99
C MET A 153 -12.77 2.01 2.60
N THR A 154 -12.77 2.11 3.93
CA THR A 154 -11.57 2.50 4.67
C THR A 154 -10.87 1.26 5.21
N PHE A 155 -9.62 1.07 4.81
CA PHE A 155 -8.71 0.07 5.36
C PHE A 155 -7.87 0.73 6.45
N ILE A 156 -7.78 0.08 7.60
CA ILE A 156 -7.05 0.56 8.76
C ILE A 156 -6.12 -0.51 9.31
N GLY A 157 -4.99 -0.09 9.87
CA GLY A 157 -4.07 -0.96 10.58
C GLY A 157 -2.97 -0.16 11.28
N THR A 158 -2.17 -0.83 12.10
CA THR A 158 -1.00 -0.23 12.75
C THR A 158 0.24 -0.85 12.13
N VAL A 159 1.24 -0.01 11.86
CA VAL A 159 2.55 -0.43 11.34
C VAL A 159 3.61 -0.17 12.40
N ASP A 160 4.60 -1.06 12.48
CA ASP A 160 5.71 -1.01 13.44
C ASP A 160 7.04 -0.57 12.79
N ALA A 161 6.99 -0.23 11.51
CA ALA A 161 8.11 0.28 10.73
C ALA A 161 7.60 1.03 9.49
N PHE A 162 8.49 1.84 8.90
CA PHE A 162 8.20 2.57 7.68
C PHE A 162 9.37 2.52 6.67
N PRO A 163 9.15 2.17 5.39
CA PRO A 163 7.90 1.65 4.79
C PRO A 163 7.41 0.36 5.47
N PHE A 164 6.18 -0.05 5.18
CA PHE A 164 5.52 -1.15 5.89
C PHE A 164 6.20 -2.49 5.63
N ASP A 165 6.31 -3.33 6.66
CA ASP A 165 6.93 -4.65 6.56
C ASP A 165 6.04 -5.66 5.82
N GLU A 166 6.67 -6.70 5.26
CA GLU A 166 5.98 -7.87 4.71
C GLU A 166 5.01 -8.48 5.76
N GLY A 167 3.81 -8.85 5.31
CA GLY A 167 2.79 -9.46 6.16
C GLY A 167 1.93 -8.45 6.91
N THR A 168 2.26 -7.15 6.86
CA THR A 168 1.38 -6.09 7.37
C THR A 168 0.02 -6.20 6.69
N ALA A 169 -1.04 -6.29 7.49
CA ALA A 169 -2.41 -6.43 7.02
C ALA A 169 -3.27 -5.25 7.48
N PHE A 170 -3.99 -4.64 6.54
CA PHE A 170 -4.93 -3.56 6.79
C PHE A 170 -6.35 -4.08 6.59
N GLY A 171 -7.17 -4.04 7.63
CA GLY A 171 -8.54 -4.55 7.61
C GLY A 171 -9.55 -3.43 7.38
N SER A 172 -10.67 -3.76 6.74
CA SER A 172 -11.83 -2.85 6.70
C SER A 172 -13.02 -3.43 7.46
N PRO A 173 -13.67 -2.69 8.38
CA PRO A 173 -14.72 -3.24 9.25
C PRO A 173 -16.13 -3.31 8.62
N SER A 174 -16.47 -2.42 7.69
CA SER A 174 -17.86 -2.23 7.20
C SER A 174 -18.17 -2.88 5.85
N PHE A 175 -19.12 -3.81 5.75
CA PHE A 175 -19.61 -4.33 4.45
C PHE A 175 -19.93 -3.19 3.46
N VAL A 176 -19.53 -3.34 2.20
CA VAL A 176 -19.78 -2.34 1.14
C VAL A 176 -20.75 -2.91 0.13
N ASP A 177 -21.90 -2.27 -0.01
CA ASP A 177 -22.88 -2.63 -1.03
C ASP A 177 -22.36 -2.30 -2.43
N LEU A 178 -22.68 -3.17 -3.38
CA LEU A 178 -22.39 -3.00 -4.80
C LEU A 178 -23.67 -2.73 -5.57
N PHE A 179 -23.61 -1.70 -6.41
CA PHE A 179 -24.71 -1.23 -7.22
C PHE A 179 -24.34 -1.26 -8.70
N LEU A 180 -25.31 -1.65 -9.52
CA LEU A 180 -25.26 -1.55 -10.97
C LEU A 180 -25.94 -0.26 -11.39
N ASP A 181 -25.20 0.66 -11.99
CA ASP A 181 -25.75 1.76 -12.77
C ASP A 181 -26.19 1.24 -14.14
N THR A 182 -27.42 1.56 -14.51
CA THR A 182 -28.05 1.16 -15.77
C THR A 182 -28.20 2.35 -16.74
N GLY A 183 -27.67 3.52 -16.40
CA GLY A 183 -27.70 4.74 -17.22
C GLY A 183 -29.02 5.52 -17.17
N ASN A 184 -30.03 5.03 -16.44
CA ASN A 184 -31.37 5.66 -16.34
C ASN A 184 -31.65 6.32 -14.97
N ASN A 185 -30.61 6.72 -14.23
CA ASN A 185 -30.69 7.17 -12.82
C ASN A 185 -31.26 6.10 -11.86
N THR A 186 -31.23 4.83 -12.25
CA THR A 186 -31.64 3.70 -11.44
C THR A 186 -30.44 2.84 -11.11
N SER A 187 -30.13 2.74 -9.82
CA SER A 187 -29.15 1.80 -9.30
C SER A 187 -29.84 0.54 -8.80
N VAL A 188 -29.32 -0.63 -9.18
CA VAL A 188 -29.79 -1.93 -8.68
C VAL A 188 -28.72 -2.50 -7.79
N GLN A 189 -29.04 -2.83 -6.54
CA GLN A 189 -28.10 -3.54 -5.68
C GLN A 189 -27.87 -4.95 -6.23
N ILE A 190 -26.62 -5.29 -6.48
CA ILE A 190 -26.24 -6.59 -7.06
C ILE A 190 -25.50 -7.48 -6.07
N GLY A 191 -25.08 -6.93 -4.93
CA GLY A 191 -24.28 -7.64 -3.95
C GLY A 191 -23.57 -6.73 -2.98
N GLY A 192 -22.44 -7.21 -2.47
CA GLY A 192 -21.50 -6.42 -1.70
C GLY A 192 -20.16 -7.12 -1.48
N VAL A 193 -19.29 -6.49 -0.70
CA VAL A 193 -17.90 -6.93 -0.46
C VAL A 193 -17.68 -7.24 1.01
N GLN A 194 -17.10 -8.41 1.32
CA GLN A 194 -16.78 -8.89 2.67
C GLN A 194 -15.33 -9.40 2.78
N ASN A 195 -14.88 -9.66 4.02
CA ASN A 195 -13.55 -10.22 4.34
C ASN A 195 -12.37 -9.45 3.74
N ARG A 196 -12.32 -8.13 3.99
CA ARG A 196 -11.49 -7.18 3.22
C ARG A 196 -10.18 -6.87 3.93
N PHE A 197 -9.10 -7.42 3.38
CA PHE A 197 -7.74 -7.17 3.81
C PHE A 197 -6.89 -6.64 2.65
N LEU A 198 -5.97 -5.74 2.96
CA LEU A 198 -4.82 -5.43 2.11
C LEU A 198 -3.58 -5.96 2.82
N THR A 199 -2.85 -6.88 2.19
CA THR A 199 -1.64 -7.45 2.79
C THR A 199 -0.41 -7.06 2.00
N VAL A 200 0.62 -6.54 2.67
CA VAL A 200 1.94 -6.32 2.08
C VAL A 200 2.58 -7.68 1.84
N VAL A 201 3.03 -7.96 0.63
CA VAL A 201 3.66 -9.24 0.26
C VAL A 201 5.13 -9.02 -0.11
N PRO A 202 5.97 -10.06 -0.21
CA PRO A 202 7.33 -9.86 -0.70
C PRO A 202 7.30 -9.53 -2.19
N GLU A 203 8.27 -8.71 -2.64
CA GLU A 203 8.45 -8.44 -4.06
C GLU A 203 8.60 -9.76 -4.84
N PRO A 204 8.00 -9.89 -6.04
CA PRO A 204 8.10 -11.11 -6.85
C PRO A 204 9.54 -11.56 -7.12
N GLY A 205 10.49 -10.63 -7.15
CA GLY A 205 11.92 -10.91 -7.32
C GLY A 205 12.57 -11.64 -6.14
N SER A 206 12.11 -11.38 -4.91
CA SER A 206 12.71 -11.91 -3.67
C SER A 206 12.46 -13.41 -3.49
N VAL A 207 11.26 -13.89 -3.88
CA VAL A 207 10.92 -15.31 -3.83
C VAL A 207 11.72 -16.10 -4.87
N ALA A 208 11.91 -15.53 -6.07
CA ALA A 208 12.71 -16.15 -7.12
C ALA A 208 14.19 -16.25 -6.74
N LEU A 209 14.78 -15.18 -6.18
CA LEU A 209 16.19 -15.17 -5.73
C LEU A 209 16.46 -16.13 -4.57
N ALA A 210 15.55 -16.27 -3.60
CA ALA A 210 15.67 -17.26 -2.53
C ALA A 210 15.65 -18.70 -3.08
N LEU A 211 14.78 -18.98 -4.06
CA LEU A 211 14.72 -20.29 -4.72
C LEU A 211 15.98 -20.58 -5.55
N PHE A 212 16.53 -19.59 -6.26
CA PHE A 212 17.80 -19.75 -6.98
C PHE A 212 19.00 -19.90 -6.05
N ALA A 213 19.00 -19.26 -4.87
CA ALA A 213 20.06 -19.45 -3.88
C ALA A 213 20.09 -20.87 -3.31
N ILE A 214 18.91 -21.48 -3.09
CA ILE A 214 18.79 -22.88 -2.61
C ILE A 214 19.23 -23.88 -3.69
N VAL A 215 18.83 -23.66 -4.94
CA VAL A 215 19.25 -24.51 -6.07
C VAL A 215 20.74 -24.32 -6.39
N GLY A 216 21.26 -23.09 -6.29
CA GLY A 216 22.68 -22.78 -6.48
C GLY A 216 23.58 -23.44 -5.43
N LEU A 217 23.17 -23.44 -4.15
CA LEU A 217 23.91 -24.13 -3.09
C LEU A 217 23.92 -25.66 -3.24
N SER A 218 22.90 -26.24 -3.88
CA SER A 218 22.82 -27.69 -4.12
C SER A 218 23.59 -28.14 -5.38
N VAL A 219 23.88 -27.22 -6.31
CA VAL A 219 24.70 -27.51 -7.51
C VAL A 219 26.20 -27.32 -7.25
N VAL A 220 26.62 -26.39 -6.40
CA VAL A 220 28.05 -26.15 -6.07
C VAL A 220 28.63 -27.22 -5.12
N ARG A 221 27.80 -28.15 -4.62
CA ARG A 221 28.19 -29.27 -3.75
C ARG A 221 28.29 -30.64 -4.44
N ARG A 222 28.44 -30.67 -5.77
CA ARG A 222 28.74 -31.91 -6.52
C ARG A 222 30.15 -31.86 -7.11
#